data_AF-A0A7M1S4U0-F1
#
_entry.id   AF-A0A7M1S4U0-F1
#
_cell.length_a   1.000
_cell.length_b   1.000
_cell.length_c   1.000
_cell.angle_alpha   90.00
_cell.angle_beta   90.00
_cell.angle_gamma   90.00
#
_symmetry.space_group_name_H-M   'P 1'
#
loop_
_entity.id
_entity.type
_entity.pdbx_description
1 polymer ?
#
loop_
_entity_poly.entity_id
_entity_poly.type
_entity_poly.pdbx_seq_one_letter_code
_entity_poly.pdbx_strand_id
1 'polypeptide(L)' 'MRDKQLQNIIKWLKRLLAAAAVGVWVYVMSIFLIEPAPFSELAPYCMGSTMLIFGVLTGIFKGLEYWEQHAGSR' A
#
# COMPACT_ATOMS: atom_id res chain seq x y z
N MET A 1 -21.96 -16.90 -9.96
CA MET A 1 -22.06 -16.42 -8.55
C MET A 1 -20.69 -16.31 -7.87
N ARG A 2 -19.75 -17.22 -8.12
CA ARG A 2 -18.37 -17.17 -7.56
C ARG A 2 -17.59 -15.90 -7.95
N ASP A 3 -17.74 -15.42 -9.17
CA ASP A 3 -16.97 -14.28 -9.70
C ASP A 3 -17.31 -12.97 -8.99
N LYS A 4 -18.59 -12.77 -8.66
CA LYS A 4 -19.05 -11.61 -7.88
C LYS A 4 -18.52 -11.62 -6.45
N GLN A 5 -18.36 -12.80 -5.84
CA GLN A 5 -17.78 -12.94 -4.51
C GLN A 5 -16.27 -12.64 -4.53
N LEU A 6 -15.56 -13.19 -5.53
CA LEU A 6 -14.13 -12.95 -5.71
C LEU A 6 -13.82 -11.45 -5.89
N GLN A 7 -14.57 -10.78 -6.76
CA GLN A 7 -14.47 -9.34 -7.01
C GLN A 7 -14.73 -8.51 -5.74
N ASN A 8 -15.68 -8.94 -4.90
CA ASN A 8 -16.01 -8.25 -3.67
C ASN A 8 -14.91 -8.42 -2.60
N ILE A 9 -14.31 -9.63 -2.51
CA ILE A 9 -13.16 -9.92 -1.65
C ILE A 9 -11.94 -9.12 -2.10
N ILE A 10 -11.67 -9.04 -3.40
CA ILE A 10 -10.55 -8.28 -3.96
C ILE A 10 -10.72 -6.79 -3.67
N LYS A 11 -11.93 -6.22 -3.84
CA LYS A 11 -12.22 -4.83 -3.44
C LYS A 11 -12.00 -4.59 -1.94
N TRP A 12 -12.40 -5.54 -1.10
CA TRP A 12 -12.18 -5.45 0.34
C TRP A 12 -10.71 -5.53 0.70
N LEU A 13 -9.97 -6.47 0.10
CA LEU A 13 -8.54 -6.65 0.33
C LEU A 13 -7.75 -5.42 -0.10
N LYS A 14 -8.12 -4.81 -1.23
CA LYS A 14 -7.59 -3.52 -1.68
C LYS A 14 -7.80 -2.43 -0.63
N ARG A 15 -9.03 -2.26 -0.12
CA ARG A 15 -9.31 -1.29 0.95
C ARG A 15 -8.49 -1.54 2.21
N LEU A 16 -8.34 -2.81 2.59
CA LEU A 16 -7.58 -3.23 3.77
C LEU A 16 -6.08 -2.95 3.60
N LEU A 17 -5.53 -3.23 2.41
CA LEU A 17 -4.15 -2.88 2.06
C LEU A 17 -3.92 -1.37 2.07
N ALA A 18 -4.86 -0.58 1.53
CA ALA A 18 -4.77 0.87 1.56
C ALA A 18 -4.80 1.42 3.00
N ALA A 19 -5.69 0.92 3.84
CA ALA A 19 -5.75 1.28 5.25
C ALA A 19 -4.47 0.89 6.01
N ALA A 20 -3.93 -0.31 5.75
CA ALA A 20 -2.67 -0.76 6.34
C ALA A 20 -1.49 0.11 5.89
N ALA A 21 -1.44 0.51 4.60
CA ALA A 21 -0.41 1.39 4.08
C ALA A 21 -0.41 2.76 4.76
N VAL A 22 -1.59 3.35 4.93
CA VAL A 22 -1.74 4.62 5.66
C VAL A 22 -1.35 4.45 7.13
N GLY A 23 -1.71 3.33 7.76
CA GLY A 23 -1.30 3.03 9.13
C GLY A 23 0.22 2.91 9.29
N VAL A 24 0.89 2.16 8.42
CA VAL A 24 2.35 2.03 8.39
C VAL A 24 3.00 3.38 8.11
N TRP A 25 2.44 4.16 7.20
CA TRP A 25 2.94 5.50 6.91
C TRP A 25 2.87 6.45 8.12
N VAL A 26 1.73 6.51 8.80
CA VAL A 26 1.54 7.32 10.01
C VAL A 26 2.46 6.85 11.14
N TYR A 27 2.62 5.54 11.30
CA TYR A 27 3.54 4.96 12.29
C TYR A 27 4.99 5.40 12.03
N VAL A 28 5.46 5.25 10.79
CA VAL A 28 6.81 5.68 10.40
C VAL A 28 6.99 7.19 10.60
N MET A 29 5.99 8.02 10.23
CA MET A 29 6.02 9.47 10.48
C MET A 29 6.10 9.81 11.97
N SER A 30 5.39 9.07 12.83
CA SER A 30 5.42 9.32 14.27
C SER A 30 6.80 9.05 14.90
N ILE A 31 7.53 8.05 14.38
CA ILE A 31 8.92 7.77 14.81
C ILE A 31 9.83 8.92 14.40
N PHE A 32 9.69 9.41 13.16
CA PHE A 32 10.49 10.54 12.66
C PHE A 32 10.23 11.84 13.39
N LEU A 33 9.01 12.10 13.87
CA LEU A 33 8.67 13.29 14.65
C LEU A 33 9.31 13.33 16.04
N ILE A 34 9.75 12.19 16.58
CA ILE A 34 10.35 12.07 17.91
C ILE A 34 11.88 12.29 17.85
N GLU A 35 12.52 11.97 16.72
CA GLU A 35 13.97 12.08 16.53
C GLU A 35 14.36 13.51 16.06
N PRO A 36 15.16 14.28 16.81
CA PRO A 36 15.57 15.65 16.44
C PRO A 36 16.73 15.63 15.42
N ALA A 37 16.53 14.97 14.29
CA ALA A 37 17.52 14.95 13.21
C ALA A 37 17.26 16.11 12.21
N PRO A 38 18.32 16.66 11.57
CA PRO A 38 18.19 17.81 10.69
C PRO A 38 17.27 17.51 9.50
N PHE A 39 16.40 18.47 9.18
CA PHE A 39 15.37 18.36 8.13
C PHE A 39 15.91 17.93 6.76
N SER A 40 17.18 18.24 6.43
CA SER A 40 17.80 17.86 5.15
C SER A 40 18.06 16.36 5.02
N GLU A 41 18.25 15.65 6.12
CA GLU A 41 18.42 14.20 6.13
C GLU A 41 17.06 13.52 6.30
N LEU A 42 16.19 14.05 7.17
CA LEU A 42 14.85 13.47 7.40
C LEU A 42 13.95 13.50 6.16
N ALA A 43 13.98 14.57 5.37
CA ALA A 43 13.11 14.75 4.21
C ALA A 43 13.26 13.65 3.15
N PRO A 44 14.47 13.31 2.66
CA PRO A 44 14.64 12.20 1.71
C PRO A 44 14.33 10.83 2.32
N TYR A 45 14.57 10.60 3.62
CA TYR A 45 14.15 9.35 4.27
C TYR A 45 12.63 9.23 4.36
N CYS A 46 11.94 10.31 4.71
CA CYS A 46 10.49 10.40 4.73
C CYS A 46 9.91 10.18 3.32
N MET A 47 10.37 10.95 2.33
CA MET A 47 9.92 10.84 0.93
C MET A 47 10.26 9.49 0.30
N GLY A 48 11.44 8.92 0.60
CA GLY A 48 11.84 7.61 0.12
C GLY A 48 11.00 6.49 0.73
N SER A 49 10.75 6.55 2.04
CA SER A 49 9.85 5.64 2.76
C SER A 49 8.44 5.65 2.17
N THR A 50 7.86 6.84 1.96
CA THR A 50 6.52 6.96 1.39
C THR A 50 6.46 6.40 -0.03
N MET A 51 7.41 6.76 -0.88
CA MET A 51 7.47 6.25 -2.26
C MET A 51 7.61 4.74 -2.30
N LEU A 52 8.42 4.15 -1.42
CA LEU A 52 8.63 2.70 -1.36
C LEU A 52 7.36 1.99 -0.89
N ILE A 53 6.73 2.48 0.18
CA ILE A 53 5.46 1.93 0.70
C ILE A 53 4.37 2.01 -0.38
N PHE A 54 4.18 3.18 -0.99
CA PHE A 54 3.18 3.37 -2.05
C PHE A 54 3.52 2.57 -3.32
N GLY A 55 4.80 2.45 -3.67
CA GLY A 55 5.26 1.68 -4.82
C GLY A 55 5.00 0.18 -4.67
N VAL A 56 5.37 -0.39 -3.52
CA VAL A 56 5.07 -1.78 -3.16
C VAL A 56 3.56 -2.00 -3.14
N LEU A 57 2.79 -1.10 -2.54
CA LEU A 57 1.33 -1.20 -2.52
C LEU A 57 0.74 -1.20 -3.92
N THR A 58 1.17 -0.27 -4.76
CA THR A 58 0.70 -0.14 -6.16
C THR A 58 1.05 -1.39 -6.97
N GLY A 59 2.24 -1.95 -6.77
CA GLY A 59 2.65 -3.21 -7.38
C GLY A 59 1.77 -4.39 -6.96
N ILE A 60 1.48 -4.52 -5.66
CA ILE A 60 0.58 -5.57 -5.14
C ILE A 60 -0.84 -5.38 -5.68
N PHE A 61 -1.35 -4.15 -5.71
CA PHE A 61 -2.67 -3.82 -6.26
C PHE A 61 -2.81 -4.18 -7.73
N LYS A 62 -1.84 -3.77 -8.56
CA LYS A 62 -1.80 -4.11 -9.99
C LYS A 62 -1.62 -5.61 -10.21
N GLY A 63 -0.81 -6.28 -9.39
CA GLY A 63 -0.64 -7.73 -9.42
C GLY A 63 -1.96 -8.45 -9.14
N LEU A 64 -2.71 -7.98 -8.13
CA LEU A 64 -4.04 -8.52 -7.82
C LEU A 64 -5.05 -8.28 -8.94
N GLU A 65 -5.04 -7.10 -9.57
CA GLU A 65 -5.89 -6.80 -10.74
C GLU A 65 -5.56 -7.67 -11.95
N TYR A 66 -4.27 -7.86 -12.22
CA TYR A 66 -3.82 -8.72 -13.32
C TYR A 66 -4.27 -10.17 -13.10
N TRP A 67 -4.17 -10.65 -11.86
CA TRP A 67 -4.62 -11.99 -11.48
C TRP A 67 -6.14 -12.13 -11.56
N GLU A 68 -6.88 -11.10 -11.20
CA GLU A 68 -8.35 -11.03 -11.33
C GLU A 68 -8.81 -11.12 -12.81
N GLN A 69 -8.13 -10.38 -13.70
CA GLN A 69 -8.45 -10.39 -15.14
C GLN A 69 -8.09 -11.72 -15.82
N HIS A 70 -7.03 -12.40 -15.37
CA HIS A 70 -6.59 -13.68 -15.94
C HIS A 70 -7.27 -14.91 -15.32
N ALA A 71 -7.68 -14.85 -14.05
CA ALA A 71 -8.37 -15.96 -13.38
C ALA A 71 -9.80 -16.22 -13.94
N GLY A 72 -10.40 -15.22 -14.61
CA GLY A 72 -11.72 -15.34 -15.25
C GLY A 72 -11.73 -15.94 -16.67
N SER A 73 -10.59 -16.34 -17.23
CA SER A 73 -10.46 -16.91 -18.58
C SER A 73 -10.31 -18.45 -18.58
N ARG A 74 -11.11 -19.14 -17.77
CA ARG A 74 -11.40 -20.57 -17.95
C ARG A 74 -12.89 -20.83 -17.79
#